data_AF-A0A5V7WZS4-F1
#
_entry.id   AF-A0A5V7WZS4-F1
#
_cell.length_a   1.000
_cell.length_b   1.000
_cell.length_c   1.000
_cell.angle_alpha   90.00
_cell.angle_beta   90.00
_cell.angle_gamma   90.00
#
_symmetry.space_group_name_H-M   'P 1'
#
loop_
_entity.id
_entity.type
_entity.pdbx_description
1 polymer ?
#
loop_
_entity_poly.entity_id
_entity_poly.type
_entity_poly.pdbx_seq_one_letter_code
_entity_poly.pdbx_strand_id
1 'polypeptide(L)'
;METRCPEGAGQRQRSWLGAQHDSPGSRQGSRPASAKSVREYQQQNEQEQEQEQEQEQEQEQEQEQEQEQEQAAYYHRQEENHTPRPEKNITRHA
;
A
#
# COMPACT_ATOMS: atom_id res chain seq x y z
N MET A 1 55.18 72.37 -4.56
CA MET A 1 55.60 71.10 -5.20
C MET A 1 54.43 70.62 -6.03
N GLU A 2 54.62 70.45 -7.34
CA GLU A 2 53.56 70.06 -8.27
C GLU A 2 53.11 68.62 -8.03
N THR A 3 51.84 68.45 -7.71
CA THR A 3 51.11 67.18 -7.70
C THR A 3 50.81 66.80 -9.16
N ARG A 4 51.49 65.77 -9.67
CA ARG A 4 51.16 65.18 -10.98
C ARG A 4 51.01 63.67 -10.84
N CYS A 5 49.82 63.19 -11.19
CA CYS A 5 49.50 61.76 -11.28
C CYS A 5 50.30 61.12 -12.44
N PRO A 6 50.74 59.86 -12.30
CA PRO A 6 51.51 59.19 -13.35
C PRO A 6 50.66 58.94 -14.62
N GLU A 7 51.32 59.07 -15.76
CA GLU A 7 50.79 58.81 -17.09
C GLU A 7 50.35 57.33 -17.21
N GLY A 8 49.08 57.07 -17.55
CA GLY A 8 48.61 55.73 -17.93
C GLY A 8 47.54 55.06 -17.08
N ALA A 9 47.07 55.63 -15.96
CA ALA A 9 45.90 55.10 -15.25
C ALA A 9 44.60 55.57 -15.91
N GLY A 10 44.25 54.87 -17.00
CA GLY A 10 43.10 55.10 -17.85
C GLY A 10 41.77 55.25 -17.09
N GLN A 11 41.03 56.23 -17.57
CA GLN A 11 39.61 56.54 -17.38
C GLN A 11 38.71 55.49 -16.71
N ARG A 12 38.15 55.90 -15.56
CA ARG A 12 36.70 56.11 -15.35
C ARG A 12 35.80 54.91 -15.63
N GLN A 13 35.26 54.28 -14.58
CA GLN A 13 33.81 54.08 -14.49
C GLN A 13 33.32 54.34 -13.06
N ARG A 14 32.23 55.10 -13.00
CA ARG A 14 31.57 55.61 -11.80
C ARG A 14 31.02 54.42 -11.01
N SER A 15 31.32 54.36 -9.71
CA SER A 15 30.61 53.51 -8.77
C SER A 15 29.12 53.86 -8.81
N TRP A 16 28.31 53.01 -9.44
CA TRP A 16 26.86 53.10 -9.38
C TRP A 16 26.39 52.61 -8.02
N LEU A 17 25.72 53.53 -7.32
CA LEU A 17 24.89 53.28 -6.17
C LEU A 17 23.80 52.24 -6.52
N GLY A 18 23.55 51.29 -5.61
CA GLY A 18 22.20 50.71 -5.42
C GLY A 18 22.02 49.23 -5.77
N ALA A 19 22.10 48.37 -4.76
CA ALA A 19 21.21 47.21 -4.63
C ALA A 19 21.01 46.90 -3.14
N GLN A 20 20.21 47.75 -2.48
CA GLN A 20 19.62 47.43 -1.17
C GLN A 20 18.53 46.39 -1.45
N HIS A 21 18.78 45.13 -1.11
CA HIS A 21 17.74 44.10 -1.17
C HIS A 21 16.89 44.19 0.09
N ASP A 22 15.88 45.05 0.04
CA ASP A 22 14.78 45.05 0.99
C ASP A 22 13.49 44.76 0.21
N SER A 23 13.10 43.48 0.15
CA SER A 23 11.71 43.07 -0.07
C SER A 23 11.46 41.61 0.30
N PRO A 24 10.31 41.33 0.94
CA PRO A 24 10.01 40.07 1.61
C PRO A 24 9.42 39.08 0.62
N GLY A 25 9.84 37.82 0.68
CA GLY A 25 9.37 36.84 -0.29
C GLY A 25 9.76 35.43 0.10
N SER A 26 9.08 34.92 1.13
CA SER A 26 8.78 33.50 1.36
C SER A 26 9.52 32.54 0.42
N ARG A 27 10.74 32.15 0.79
CA ARG A 27 11.32 30.89 0.31
C ARG A 27 10.75 29.73 1.13
N GLN A 28 9.44 29.68 1.33
CA GLN A 28 8.77 28.40 1.48
C GLN A 28 8.72 27.82 0.07
N GLY A 29 9.84 27.21 -0.33
CA GLY A 29 9.90 26.44 -1.55
C GLY A 29 8.72 25.49 -1.55
N SER A 30 7.96 25.53 -2.63
CA SER A 30 6.88 24.60 -2.94
C SER A 30 7.34 23.21 -2.53
N ARG A 31 6.86 22.71 -1.38
CA ARG A 31 7.03 21.29 -1.07
C ARG A 31 6.33 20.58 -2.22
N PRO A 32 7.01 19.72 -2.98
CA PRO A 32 6.34 19.00 -4.05
C PRO A 32 5.14 18.28 -3.42
N ALA A 33 3.95 18.45 -4.00
CA ALA A 33 2.69 17.89 -3.49
C ALA A 33 2.63 16.35 -3.56
N SER A 34 3.76 15.68 -3.75
CA SER A 34 3.82 14.25 -4.04
C SER A 34 5.20 13.70 -3.67
N ALA A 35 5.47 13.66 -2.38
CA ALA A 35 6.44 12.74 -1.82
C ALA A 35 5.80 12.21 -0.55
N LYS A 36 5.19 11.02 -0.64
CA LYS A 36 4.70 10.30 0.53
C LYS A 36 5.80 10.29 1.58
N SER A 37 5.47 10.73 2.78
CA SER A 37 6.47 10.72 3.85
C SER A 37 6.87 9.28 4.17
N VAL A 38 8.07 9.07 4.72
CA VAL A 38 8.51 7.72 5.15
C VAL A 38 7.47 7.05 6.07
N ARG A 39 6.81 7.85 6.91
CA ARG A 39 5.70 7.41 7.79
C ARG A 39 4.45 6.96 7.03
N GLU A 40 4.17 7.54 5.88
CA GLU A 40 3.04 7.13 5.02
C GLU A 40 3.33 5.80 4.34
N TYR A 41 4.58 5.60 3.88
CA TYR A 41 5.03 4.30 3.35
C TYR A 41 5.01 3.20 4.40
N GLN A 42 5.44 3.48 5.63
CA GLN A 42 5.36 2.52 6.73
C GLN A 42 3.92 2.07 6.99
N GLN A 43 3.00 3.03 7.13
CA GLN A 43 1.58 2.72 7.35
C GLN A 43 0.94 1.96 6.20
N GLN A 44 1.29 2.26 4.94
CA GLN A 44 0.79 1.48 3.81
C GLN A 44 1.30 0.03 3.85
N ASN A 45 2.58 -0.17 4.14
CA ASN A 45 3.14 -1.52 4.24
C ASN A 45 2.52 -2.32 5.39
N GLU A 46 2.26 -1.68 6.53
CA GLU A 46 1.57 -2.32 7.66
C GLU A 46 0.14 -2.73 7.27
N GLN A 47 -0.61 -1.86 6.59
CA GLN A 47 -1.95 -2.18 6.08
C GLN A 47 -1.96 -3.29 5.03
N GLU A 48 -1.01 -3.27 4.08
CA GLU A 48 -0.90 -4.35 3.08
C GLU A 48 -0.60 -5.69 3.76
N GLN A 49 0.29 -5.70 4.76
CA GLN A 49 0.62 -6.92 5.50
C GLN A 49 -0.55 -7.43 6.35
N GLU A 50 -1.30 -6.55 7.01
CA GLU A 50 -2.52 -6.94 7.74
C GLU A 50 -3.56 -7.54 6.77
N GLN A 51 -3.73 -6.96 5.58
CA GLN A 51 -4.69 -7.43 4.60
C GLN A 51 -4.29 -8.77 3.97
N GLU A 52 -3.00 -8.99 3.69
CA GLU A 52 -2.49 -10.30 3.25
C GLU A 52 -2.73 -11.36 4.33
N GLN A 53 -2.46 -11.04 5.60
CA GLN A 53 -2.64 -11.97 6.71
C GLN A 53 -4.12 -12.32 6.95
N GLU A 54 -5.03 -11.34 6.81
CA GLU A 54 -6.47 -11.58 6.90
C GLU A 54 -6.97 -12.48 5.77
N GLN A 55 -6.47 -12.27 4.55
CA GLN A 55 -6.81 -13.10 3.39
C GLN A 55 -6.29 -14.54 3.51
N GLU A 56 -5.08 -14.73 4.04
CA GLU A 56 -4.52 -16.06 4.29
C GLU A 56 -5.35 -16.82 5.35
N GLN A 57 -5.78 -16.12 6.41
CA GLN A 57 -6.62 -16.70 7.46
C GLN A 57 -8.03 -17.06 6.96
N GLU A 58 -8.63 -16.23 6.09
CA GLU A 58 -9.92 -16.52 5.48
C GLU A 58 -9.83 -17.76 4.56
N GLN A 59 -8.74 -17.89 3.79
CA GLN A 59 -8.51 -19.04 2.93
C GLN A 59 -8.30 -20.35 3.73
N GLU A 60 -7.59 -20.28 4.85
CA GLU A 60 -7.40 -21.43 5.75
C GLU A 60 -8.74 -21.87 6.37
N GLN A 61 -9.59 -20.92 6.76
CA GLN A 61 -10.92 -21.19 7.30
C GLN A 61 -11.87 -21.81 6.26
N GLU A 62 -11.82 -21.34 5.01
CA GLU A 62 -12.61 -21.90 3.90
C GLU A 62 -12.18 -23.34 3.60
N GLN A 63 -10.87 -23.61 3.61
CA GLN A 63 -10.33 -24.96 3.43
C GLN A 63 -10.76 -25.91 4.55
N GLU A 64 -10.76 -25.46 5.81
CA GLU A 64 -11.20 -26.26 6.95
C GLU A 64 -12.70 -26.58 6.86
N GLN A 65 -13.52 -25.61 6.44
CA GLN A 65 -14.95 -25.81 6.20
C GLN A 65 -15.23 -26.80 5.06
N GLU A 66 -14.50 -26.72 3.96
CA GLU A 66 -14.63 -27.67 2.84
C GLU A 66 -14.29 -29.10 3.29
N GLN A 67 -13.23 -29.25 4.09
CA GLN A 67 -12.82 -30.54 4.63
C GLN A 67 -13.86 -31.13 5.58
N GLU A 68 -14.46 -30.32 6.46
CA GLU A 68 -15.54 -30.75 7.34
C GLU A 68 -16.78 -31.18 6.52
N GLN A 69 -17.11 -30.41 5.48
CA GLN A 69 -18.24 -30.71 4.60
C GLN A 69 -18.02 -32.03 3.84
N GLU A 70 -16.81 -32.28 3.33
CA GLU A 70 -16.47 -33.55 2.69
C GLU A 70 -16.57 -34.71 3.68
N GLN A 71 -16.07 -34.53 4.91
CA GLN A 71 -16.15 -35.55 5.95
C GLN A 71 -17.61 -35.85 6.33
N ALA A 72 -18.45 -34.82 6.47
CA ALA A 72 -19.89 -34.99 6.71
C ALA A 72 -20.58 -35.72 5.54
N ALA A 73 -20.25 -35.38 4.30
CA ALA A 73 -20.77 -36.06 3.11
C ALA A 73 -20.34 -37.53 3.04
N TYR A 74 -19.12 -37.85 3.47
CA TYR A 74 -18.63 -39.22 3.58
C TYR A 74 -19.46 -40.05 4.57
N TYR A 75 -19.74 -39.50 5.76
CA TYR A 75 -20.58 -40.18 6.76
C TYR A 75 -22.03 -40.36 6.30
N HIS A 76 -22.65 -39.34 5.70
CA HIS A 76 -24.01 -39.46 5.16
C HIS A 76 -24.11 -40.55 4.09
N ARG A 77 -23.11 -40.65 3.21
CA ARG A 77 -23.05 -41.71 2.20
C ARG A 77 -22.94 -43.10 2.85
N GLN A 78 -22.16 -43.24 3.92
CA GLN A 78 -22.05 -44.51 4.66
C GLN A 78 -23.41 -44.96 5.21
N GLU A 79 -24.16 -44.04 5.83
CA GLU A 79 -25.50 -44.34 6.38
C GLU A 79 -26.50 -44.78 5.30
N GLU A 80 -26.56 -44.07 4.17
CA GLU A 80 -27.43 -44.45 3.04
C GLU A 80 -27.09 -45.85 2.51
N ASN A 81 -25.80 -46.17 2.40
CA ASN A 81 -25.37 -47.49 1.92
C ASN A 81 -25.62 -48.61 2.93
N HIS A 82 -25.71 -48.30 4.23
CA HIS A 82 -25.99 -49.27 5.29
C HIS A 82 -27.47 -49.47 5.60
N THR A 83 -28.38 -48.73 4.97
CA THR A 83 -29.81 -48.90 5.22
C THR A 83 -30.33 -50.11 4.44
N PRO A 84 -30.74 -51.23 5.09
CA PRO A 84 -31.30 -52.36 4.37
C PRO A 84 -32.59 -51.93 3.69
N ARG A 85 -32.65 -52.09 2.36
CA ARG A 85 -33.84 -51.80 1.58
C ARG A 85 -35.00 -52.66 2.13
N PRO A 86 -36.18 -52.10 2.42
CA PRO A 86 -37.29 -52.93 2.89
C PRO A 86 -37.61 -53.96 1.79
N GLU A 87 -37.34 -55.22 2.09
CA GLU A 87 -37.67 -56.33 1.21
C GLU A 87 -39.18 -56.35 1.05
N LYS A 88 -39.64 -56.09 -0.16
CA LYS A 88 -41.07 -56.14 -0.50
C LYS A 88 -41.45 -57.62 -0.42
N ASN A 89 -42.08 -58.03 0.67
CA ASN A 89 -42.65 -59.35 0.81
C ASN A 89 -43.74 -59.53 -0.26
N ILE A 90 -43.39 -60.16 -1.38
CA ILE A 90 -44.32 -60.52 -2.44
C ILE A 90 -45.16 -61.69 -1.90
N THR A 91 -46.29 -61.38 -1.25
CA THR A 91 -47.30 -62.37 -0.92
C THR A 91 -47.94 -62.86 -2.22
N ARG A 92 -47.46 -63.99 -2.75
CA ARG A 92 -48.17 -64.73 -3.80
C ARG A 92 -49.38 -65.40 -3.16
N HIS A 93 -50.58 -64.89 -3.45
CA HIS A 93 -51.82 -65.61 -3.18
C HIS A 93 -51.91 -66.78 -4.15
N ALA A 94 -52.08 -67.99 -3.60
CA ALA A 94 -52.22 -69.25 -4.33
C ALA A 94 -53.66 -69.42 -4.88
#